data_AF-G7E6P3-F1
#
_entry.id   AF-G7E6P3-F1
#
_cell.length_a   1.000
_cell.length_b   1.000
_cell.length_c   1.000
_cell.angle_alpha   90.00
_cell.angle_beta   90.00
_cell.angle_gamma   90.00
#
_symmetry.space_group_name_H-M   'P 1'
#
loop_
_entity.id
_entity.type
_entity.pdbx_description
1 polymer ?
#
loop_
_entity_poly.entity_id
_entity_poly.type
_entity_poly.pdbx_seq_one_letter_code
_entity_poly.pdbx_strand_id
1 'polypeptide(L)'
;MWLTLILALVGSAVAPPRNLGELCIGVQSCIVNCFGQHVVPGASTPSAFRVYSGPTKTLFRALLQPVKGVLYANCHKQKDQPWAPTCSLVKSEMSPSQRDYVVDATATFEKFVQGSSEAIVAAISDCCELTWQARMEWRPGKAGNFAATVPTFILRCTNAVTIPSLRTGTQCQDSFAARTTFSCELDEDGDSCALSSEQRTGHGCRFRLSESS
;
A
#
# COMPACT_ATOMS: atom_id res chain seq x y z
N MET A 1 -12.80 4.95 34.43
CA MET A 1 -12.59 3.83 33.48
C MET A 1 -12.62 4.41 32.08
N TRP A 2 -11.48 4.63 31.46
CA TRP A 2 -11.38 5.07 30.07
C TRP A 2 -11.19 3.81 29.23
N LEU A 3 -12.16 3.49 28.37
CA LEU A 3 -12.05 2.40 27.40
C LEU A 3 -10.99 2.78 26.37
N THR A 4 -9.93 2.00 26.34
CA THR A 4 -8.87 2.06 25.33
C THR A 4 -9.46 1.65 23.98
N LEU A 5 -9.50 2.58 23.03
CA LEU A 5 -9.83 2.31 21.63
C LEU A 5 -8.85 1.28 21.09
N ILE A 6 -9.33 0.06 20.80
CA ILE A 6 -8.56 -0.98 20.13
C ILE A 6 -8.31 -0.48 18.71
N LEU A 7 -7.05 -0.15 18.39
CA LEU A 7 -6.58 0.04 17.03
C LEU A 7 -6.84 -1.24 16.25
N ALA A 8 -7.92 -1.27 15.47
CA ALA A 8 -8.13 -2.29 14.46
C ALA A 8 -6.99 -2.19 13.43
N LEU A 9 -6.25 -3.28 13.30
CA LEU A 9 -5.01 -3.36 12.54
C LEU A 9 -5.27 -3.26 11.04
N VAL A 10 -5.01 -2.08 10.50
CA VAL A 10 -4.65 -1.90 9.10
C VAL A 10 -3.30 -2.61 8.89
N GLY A 11 -3.30 -3.77 8.23
CA GLY A 11 -2.11 -4.52 7.83
C GLY A 11 -1.19 -4.96 8.98
N SER A 12 -1.42 -6.18 9.51
CA SER A 12 -0.48 -6.79 10.46
C SER A 12 0.81 -7.26 9.77
N ALA A 13 1.88 -6.48 9.89
CA ALA A 13 3.22 -6.96 9.56
C ALA A 13 3.81 -7.69 10.78
N VAL A 14 4.19 -8.97 10.60
CA VAL A 14 4.74 -9.80 11.69
C VAL A 14 6.03 -10.44 11.21
N ALA A 15 7.14 -10.07 11.84
CA ALA A 15 8.45 -10.59 11.52
C ALA A 15 8.58 -12.07 11.96
N PRO A 16 9.02 -13.00 11.09
CA PRO A 16 9.55 -14.28 11.53
C PRO A 16 11.00 -14.10 12.00
N PRO A 17 11.45 -14.87 13.00
CA PRO A 17 12.84 -14.83 13.44
C PRO A 17 13.68 -15.74 12.53
N ARG A 18 14.78 -15.24 11.96
CA ARG A 18 16.14 -15.86 12.04
C ARG A 18 17.17 -15.46 10.98
N ASN A 19 16.85 -14.66 9.95
CA ASN A 19 17.86 -14.23 8.97
C ASN A 19 18.07 -12.70 8.97
N LEU A 20 19.34 -12.29 8.85
CA LEU A 20 19.79 -10.89 9.00
C LEU A 20 19.23 -9.89 7.97
N GLY A 21 18.45 -10.37 6.99
CA GLY A 21 17.96 -9.54 5.89
C GLY A 21 16.54 -9.88 5.43
N GLU A 22 15.76 -10.67 6.16
CA GLU A 22 14.40 -11.04 5.72
C GLU A 22 13.33 -10.59 6.71
N LEU A 23 12.22 -10.05 6.17
CA LEU A 23 11.03 -9.66 6.92
C LEU A 23 9.78 -10.14 6.16
N CYS A 24 8.90 -10.90 6.82
CA CYS A 24 7.60 -11.23 6.24
C CYS A 24 6.55 -10.18 6.62
N ILE A 25 5.72 -9.81 5.66
CA ILE A 25 4.68 -8.80 5.83
C ILE A 25 3.37 -9.36 5.28
N GLY A 26 2.33 -9.33 6.12
CA GLY A 26 0.97 -9.67 5.73
C GLY A 26 0.19 -8.40 5.38
N VAL A 27 -0.41 -8.36 4.21
CA VAL A 27 -1.33 -7.29 3.81
C VAL A 27 -2.74 -7.82 3.94
N GLN A 28 -3.42 -7.31 4.96
CA GLN A 28 -4.85 -7.43 5.12
C GLN A 28 -5.52 -6.48 4.13
N SER A 29 -6.68 -6.87 3.60
CA SER A 29 -7.34 -6.09 2.55
C SER A 29 -8.85 -6.13 2.70
N CYS A 30 -9.45 -4.94 2.72
CA CYS A 30 -10.88 -4.68 2.60
C CYS A 30 -11.15 -4.02 1.24
N ILE A 31 -12.42 -3.76 0.93
CA ILE A 31 -12.76 -2.87 -0.18
C ILE A 31 -12.20 -1.48 0.15
N VAL A 32 -11.43 -0.93 -0.78
CA VAL A 32 -10.89 0.43 -0.70
C VAL A 32 -11.87 1.36 -1.40
N ASN A 33 -12.25 2.45 -0.76
CA ASN A 33 -13.06 3.50 -1.33
C ASN A 33 -12.34 4.85 -1.23
N CYS A 34 -12.17 5.55 -2.34
CA CYS A 34 -11.67 6.92 -2.36
C CYS A 34 -12.78 7.82 -2.87
N PHE A 35 -13.11 8.86 -2.11
CA PHE A 35 -14.11 9.85 -2.50
C PHE A 35 -13.44 11.20 -2.71
N GLY A 36 -13.95 11.97 -3.66
CA GLY A 36 -13.45 13.31 -3.88
C GLY A 36 -14.32 14.10 -4.85
N GLN A 37 -13.94 15.36 -5.00
CA GLN A 37 -14.51 16.25 -5.99
C GLN A 37 -13.37 16.97 -6.69
N HIS A 38 -13.54 17.22 -7.99
CA HIS A 38 -12.54 17.92 -8.79
C HIS A 38 -13.19 18.71 -9.92
N VAL A 39 -12.63 19.87 -10.25
CA VAL A 39 -13.11 20.70 -11.37
C VAL A 39 -12.40 20.23 -12.64
N VAL A 40 -13.17 19.61 -13.53
CA VAL A 40 -12.67 19.15 -14.84
C VAL A 40 -12.63 20.29 -15.87
N PRO A 41 -11.85 20.18 -16.94
CA PRO A 41 -11.76 21.21 -17.98
C PRO A 41 -13.13 21.60 -18.53
N GLY A 42 -13.37 22.90 -18.65
CA GLY A 42 -14.62 23.44 -19.17
C GLY A 42 -15.80 23.42 -18.19
N ALA A 43 -15.63 22.87 -16.98
CA ALA A 43 -16.65 22.93 -15.92
C ALA A 43 -16.43 24.14 -14.99
N SER A 44 -17.52 24.78 -14.58
CA SER A 44 -17.51 25.85 -13.57
C SER A 44 -17.72 25.32 -12.14
N THR A 45 -18.19 24.07 -11.99
CA THR A 45 -18.48 23.44 -10.71
C THR A 45 -17.74 22.11 -10.55
N PRO A 46 -17.31 21.72 -9.33
CA PRO A 46 -16.68 20.43 -9.09
C PRO A 46 -17.59 19.26 -9.46
N SER A 47 -17.02 18.24 -10.12
CA SER A 47 -17.66 16.94 -10.32
C SER A 47 -17.21 15.97 -9.23
N ALA A 48 -18.16 15.23 -8.65
CA ALA A 48 -17.87 14.22 -7.64
C ALA A 48 -17.44 12.91 -8.27
N PHE A 49 -16.56 12.18 -7.59
CA PHE A 49 -16.15 10.84 -7.99
C PHE A 49 -16.03 9.90 -6.79
N ARG A 50 -16.15 8.61 -7.09
CA ARG A 50 -15.86 7.49 -6.22
C ARG A 50 -14.94 6.53 -6.96
N VAL A 51 -13.83 6.18 -6.33
CA VAL A 51 -12.95 5.10 -6.77
C VAL A 51 -13.11 3.94 -5.82
N TYR A 52 -13.31 2.73 -6.33
CA TYR A 52 -13.31 1.52 -5.52
C TYR A 52 -12.36 0.46 -6.06
N SER A 53 -11.77 -0.31 -5.16
CA SER A 53 -10.91 -1.46 -5.49
C SER A 53 -11.06 -2.53 -4.42
N GLY A 54 -10.94 -3.79 -4.82
CA GLY A 54 -10.91 -4.94 -3.91
C GLY A 54 -9.56 -5.65 -4.01
N PRO A 55 -8.49 -5.11 -3.39
CA PRO A 55 -7.19 -5.77 -3.43
C PRO A 55 -7.32 -7.17 -2.80
N THR A 56 -6.79 -8.19 -3.45
CA THR A 56 -6.75 -9.52 -2.82
C THR A 56 -5.77 -9.50 -1.65
N LYS A 57 -6.09 -10.15 -0.54
CA LYS A 57 -5.14 -10.30 0.57
C LYS A 57 -3.86 -10.97 0.09
N THR A 58 -2.71 -10.49 0.54
CA THR A 58 -1.42 -11.07 0.14
C THR A 58 -0.45 -11.16 1.31
N LEU A 59 0.53 -12.02 1.14
CA LEU A 59 1.67 -12.14 2.02
C LEU A 59 2.95 -12.09 1.19
N PHE A 60 3.85 -11.17 1.55
CA PHE A 60 5.10 -10.97 0.83
C PHE A 60 6.29 -10.94 1.79
N ARG A 61 7.49 -11.09 1.24
CA ARG A 61 8.74 -11.01 1.99
C ARG A 61 9.56 -9.83 1.48
N ALA A 62 9.95 -8.94 2.37
CA ALA A 62 11.01 -7.96 2.13
C ALA A 62 12.35 -8.62 2.42
N LEU A 63 13.25 -8.63 1.43
CA LEU A 63 14.59 -9.18 1.48
C LEU A 63 15.60 -8.05 1.24
N LEU A 64 16.65 -7.99 2.05
CA LEU A 64 17.81 -7.14 1.83
C LEU A 64 18.91 -7.96 1.17
N GLN A 65 19.27 -7.60 -0.06
CA GLN A 65 20.26 -8.31 -0.86
C GLN A 65 21.40 -7.37 -1.27
N PRO A 66 22.67 -7.74 -1.04
CA PRO A 66 23.80 -6.99 -1.55
C PRO A 66 23.99 -7.28 -3.04
N VAL A 67 23.99 -6.24 -3.87
CA VAL A 67 24.36 -6.31 -5.29
C VAL A 67 25.59 -5.44 -5.48
N LYS A 68 26.73 -6.07 -5.81
CA LYS A 68 28.03 -5.40 -5.99
C LYS A 68 28.43 -4.53 -4.77
N GLY A 69 28.12 -5.00 -3.57
CA GLY A 69 28.45 -4.30 -2.31
C GLY A 69 27.44 -3.23 -1.88
N VAL A 70 26.43 -2.92 -2.70
CA VAL A 70 25.33 -2.00 -2.35
C VAL A 70 24.12 -2.82 -1.90
N LEU A 71 23.53 -2.46 -0.76
CA LEU A 71 22.36 -3.16 -0.23
C LEU A 71 21.08 -2.65 -0.91
N TYR A 72 20.25 -3.57 -1.40
CA TYR A 72 18.94 -3.27 -1.98
C TYR A 72 17.85 -3.99 -1.19
N ALA A 73 16.70 -3.34 -1.05
CA ALA A 73 15.47 -4.00 -0.61
C ALA A 73 14.74 -4.56 -1.83
N ASN A 74 14.26 -5.79 -1.72
CA ASN A 74 13.44 -6.44 -2.73
C ASN A 74 12.25 -7.11 -2.07
N CYS A 75 11.08 -6.97 -2.66
CA CYS A 75 9.87 -7.62 -2.16
C CYS A 75 9.45 -8.75 -3.09
N HIS A 76 9.43 -9.94 -2.53
CA HIS A 76 9.07 -11.15 -3.26
C HIS A 76 7.70 -11.62 -2.81
N LYS A 77 6.84 -11.87 -3.79
CA LYS A 77 5.62 -12.65 -3.56
C LYS A 77 6.03 -14.08 -3.24
N GLN A 78 5.31 -14.70 -2.31
CA GLN A 78 5.43 -16.15 -2.18
C GLN A 78 4.74 -16.84 -3.35
N LYS A 79 5.05 -18.12 -3.53
CA LYS A 79 4.34 -18.97 -4.49
C LYS A 79 2.84 -18.90 -4.18
N ASP A 80 2.04 -18.76 -5.23
CA ASP A 80 0.57 -18.71 -5.17
C ASP A 80 -0.03 -17.45 -4.49
N GLN A 81 0.77 -16.40 -4.27
CA GLN A 81 0.28 -15.11 -3.80
C GLN A 81 -0.09 -14.18 -4.97
N PRO A 82 -1.20 -13.41 -4.84
CA PRO A 82 -1.79 -12.67 -5.95
C PRO A 82 -0.91 -11.49 -6.40
N TRP A 83 -0.19 -10.85 -5.48
CA TRP A 83 0.68 -9.71 -5.77
C TRP A 83 1.78 -9.54 -4.70
N ALA A 84 2.80 -8.74 -5.01
CA ALA A 84 3.75 -8.21 -4.03
C ALA A 84 4.08 -6.75 -4.38
N PRO A 85 4.35 -5.91 -3.37
CA PRO A 85 4.77 -4.54 -3.61
C PRO A 85 6.20 -4.50 -4.16
N THR A 86 6.53 -3.36 -4.78
CA THR A 86 7.92 -2.96 -4.99
C THR A 86 8.47 -2.44 -3.67
N CYS A 87 9.69 -2.83 -3.32
CA CYS A 87 10.35 -2.33 -2.11
C CYS A 87 11.61 -1.54 -2.46
N SER A 88 11.85 -0.48 -1.71
CA SER A 88 13.03 0.37 -1.84
C SER A 88 13.66 0.63 -0.49
N LEU A 89 15.00 0.52 -0.43
CA LEU A 89 15.76 0.84 0.78
C LEU A 89 15.86 2.36 0.89
N VAL A 90 15.23 2.94 1.91
CA VAL A 90 15.23 4.39 2.17
C VAL A 90 16.44 4.78 2.99
N LYS A 91 16.75 3.98 4.01
CA LYS A 91 17.82 4.27 4.96
C LYS A 91 18.41 2.97 5.48
N SER A 92 19.72 2.96 5.63
CA SER A 92 20.45 1.95 6.38
C SER A 92 21.38 2.65 7.38
N GLU A 93 21.12 2.49 8.67
CA GLU A 93 22.08 2.91 9.70
C GLU A 93 22.86 1.69 10.16
N MET A 94 24.19 1.80 10.09
CA MET A 94 25.11 0.77 10.56
C MET A 94 25.96 1.35 11.67
N SER A 95 25.84 0.77 12.86
CA SER A 95 26.78 0.94 13.96
C SER A 95 27.41 -0.40 14.32
N PRO A 96 28.51 -0.43 15.10
CA PRO A 96 29.15 -1.67 15.53
C PRO A 96 28.21 -2.62 16.29
N SER A 97 27.16 -2.09 16.92
CA SER A 97 26.20 -2.84 17.75
C SER A 97 24.80 -2.93 17.14
N GLN A 98 24.52 -2.24 16.04
CA GLN A 98 23.16 -2.07 15.52
C GLN A 98 23.12 -1.91 14.00
N ARG A 99 22.12 -2.54 13.39
CA ARG A 99 21.79 -2.34 11.98
C ARG A 99 20.30 -2.07 11.88
N ASP A 100 19.96 -0.88 11.40
CA ASP A 100 18.57 -0.46 11.23
C ASP A 100 18.30 -0.24 9.75
N TYR A 101 17.20 -0.81 9.29
CA TYR A 101 16.77 -0.72 7.90
C TYR A 101 15.39 -0.11 7.82
N VAL A 102 15.26 0.91 6.97
CA VAL A 102 13.98 1.53 6.63
C VAL A 102 13.68 1.24 5.17
N VAL A 103 12.56 0.58 4.91
CA VAL A 103 12.12 0.18 3.57
C VAL A 103 10.73 0.73 3.30
N ASP A 104 10.56 1.37 2.16
CA ASP A 104 9.26 1.73 1.63
C ASP A 104 8.76 0.62 0.70
N ALA A 105 7.50 0.24 0.86
CA ALA A 105 6.82 -0.74 0.03
C ALA A 105 5.64 -0.09 -0.67
N THR A 106 5.51 -0.25 -1.98
CA THR A 106 4.42 0.33 -2.76
C THR A 106 3.83 -0.67 -3.76
N ALA A 107 2.52 -0.63 -3.95
CA ALA A 107 1.82 -1.42 -4.97
C ALA A 107 0.70 -0.59 -5.60
N THR A 108 0.57 -0.66 -6.93
CA THR A 108 -0.53 -0.02 -7.66
C THR A 108 -1.60 -1.07 -7.97
N PHE A 109 -2.86 -0.70 -7.77
CA PHE A 109 -4.00 -1.58 -7.96
C PHE A 109 -4.89 -1.14 -9.10
N GLU A 110 -5.52 -2.11 -9.73
CA GLU A 110 -6.68 -1.86 -10.58
C GLU A 110 -7.78 -1.18 -9.76
N LYS A 111 -8.50 -0.30 -10.43
CA LYS A 111 -9.50 0.56 -9.81
C LYS A 111 -10.71 0.69 -10.71
N PHE A 112 -11.87 0.82 -10.10
CA PHE A 112 -13.10 1.16 -10.78
C PHE A 112 -13.51 2.57 -10.39
N VAL A 113 -14.01 3.33 -11.36
CA VAL A 113 -14.31 4.76 -11.19
C VAL A 113 -15.78 5.00 -11.52
N GLN A 114 -16.46 5.65 -10.59
CA GLN A 114 -17.79 6.22 -10.77
C GLN A 114 -17.71 7.72 -10.55
N GLY A 115 -18.57 8.49 -11.20
CA GLY A 115 -18.57 9.94 -11.03
C GLY A 115 -19.82 10.59 -11.56
N SER A 116 -20.00 11.85 -11.18
CA SER A 116 -21.16 12.66 -11.57
C SER A 116 -21.12 13.12 -13.03
N SER A 117 -20.01 12.91 -13.74
CA SER A 117 -19.85 13.22 -15.17
C SER A 117 -18.89 12.25 -15.84
N GLU A 118 -19.04 12.02 -17.14
CA GLU A 118 -18.10 11.19 -17.91
C GLU A 118 -16.69 11.78 -17.92
N ALA A 119 -16.58 13.11 -17.93
CA ALA A 119 -15.30 13.82 -17.89
C ALA A 119 -14.51 13.53 -16.60
N ILE A 120 -15.15 13.53 -15.43
CA ILE A 120 -14.43 13.18 -14.18
C ILE A 120 -14.07 11.70 -14.14
N VAL A 121 -14.95 10.83 -14.67
CA VAL A 121 -14.66 9.39 -14.75
C VAL A 121 -13.44 9.13 -15.62
N ALA A 122 -13.35 9.77 -16.79
CA ALA A 122 -12.21 9.67 -17.68
C ALA A 122 -10.92 10.23 -17.05
N ALA A 123 -10.99 11.44 -16.47
CA ALA A 123 -9.85 12.06 -15.80
C ALA A 123 -9.29 11.18 -14.67
N ILE A 124 -10.14 10.65 -13.79
CA ILE A 124 -9.70 9.81 -12.68
C ILE A 124 -9.23 8.42 -13.16
N SER A 125 -9.90 7.83 -14.15
CA SER A 125 -9.52 6.54 -14.75
C SER A 125 -8.11 6.61 -15.33
N ASP A 126 -7.82 7.64 -16.12
CA ASP A 126 -6.66 7.65 -16.99
C ASP A 126 -5.45 8.34 -16.34
N CYS A 127 -5.69 9.28 -15.42
CA CYS A 127 -4.63 10.12 -14.85
C CYS A 127 -4.33 9.86 -13.39
N CYS A 128 -5.06 8.95 -12.73
CA CYS A 128 -4.83 8.65 -11.33
C CYS A 128 -4.45 7.18 -11.12
N GLU A 129 -3.60 6.92 -10.13
CA GLU A 129 -3.22 5.58 -9.71
C GLU A 129 -3.67 5.36 -8.27
N LEU A 130 -4.30 4.21 -8.01
CA LEU A 130 -4.58 3.78 -6.65
C LEU A 130 -3.35 3.04 -6.12
N THR A 131 -2.68 3.63 -5.15
CA THR A 131 -1.43 3.11 -4.58
C THR A 131 -1.63 2.72 -3.12
N TRP A 132 -1.25 1.49 -2.79
CA TRP A 132 -0.96 1.09 -1.42
C TRP A 132 0.48 1.43 -1.09
N GLN A 133 0.72 1.95 0.11
CA GLN A 133 2.07 2.24 0.59
C GLN A 133 2.20 1.93 2.08
N ALA A 134 3.37 1.42 2.47
CA ALA A 134 3.76 1.24 3.86
C ALA A 134 5.27 1.46 4.02
N ARG A 135 5.67 2.01 5.16
CA ARG A 135 7.07 2.09 5.58
C ARG A 135 7.31 1.08 6.68
N MET A 136 8.33 0.26 6.50
CA MET A 136 8.79 -0.74 7.46
C MET A 136 10.15 -0.35 8.01
N GLU A 137 10.32 -0.51 9.31
CA GLU A 137 11.59 -0.41 10.01
C GLU A 137 11.87 -1.70 10.77
N TRP A 138 13.05 -2.29 10.60
CA TRP A 138 13.45 -3.43 11.44
C TRP A 138 14.92 -3.45 11.76
N ARG A 139 15.21 -4.11 12.89
CA ARG A 139 16.57 -4.32 13.40
C ARG A 139 16.89 -5.80 13.43
N PRO A 140 17.71 -6.32 12.49
CA PRO A 140 18.05 -7.73 12.46
C PRO A 140 18.82 -8.17 13.71
N GLY A 141 18.60 -9.41 14.14
CA GLY A 141 19.30 -10.01 15.29
C GLY A 141 18.58 -9.90 16.64
N LYS A 142 17.47 -9.16 16.73
CA LYS A 142 16.58 -9.16 17.91
C LYS A 142 15.15 -9.49 17.50
N ALA A 143 14.63 -10.63 17.95
CA ALA A 143 13.24 -10.99 17.71
C ALA A 143 12.31 -9.90 18.29
N GLY A 144 11.35 -9.41 17.51
CA GLY A 144 10.38 -8.41 17.93
C GLY A 144 10.78 -6.94 17.73
N ASN A 145 11.98 -6.63 17.22
CA ASN A 145 12.37 -5.25 16.88
C ASN A 145 11.95 -4.90 15.44
N PHE A 146 10.65 -4.74 15.26
CA PHE A 146 10.03 -4.34 14.01
C PHE A 146 8.96 -3.29 14.29
N ALA A 147 8.93 -2.25 13.46
CA ALA A 147 7.87 -1.27 13.40
C ALA A 147 7.42 -1.10 11.94
N ALA A 148 6.13 -0.96 11.72
CA ALA A 148 5.61 -0.48 10.43
C ALA A 148 4.66 0.68 10.67
N THR A 149 4.68 1.63 9.75
CA THR A 149 3.61 2.62 9.66
C THR A 149 2.33 1.90 9.30
N VAL A 150 1.20 2.43 9.79
CA VAL A 150 -0.12 2.08 9.27
C VAL A 150 -0.11 2.18 7.74
N PRO A 151 -0.36 1.09 7.00
CA PRO A 151 -0.43 1.13 5.56
C PRO A 151 -1.52 2.10 5.10
N THR A 152 -1.28 2.84 4.03
CA THR A 152 -2.25 3.80 3.49
C THR A 152 -2.57 3.47 2.05
N PHE A 153 -3.85 3.59 1.69
CA PHE A 153 -4.30 3.61 0.32
C PHE A 153 -4.54 5.05 -0.11
N ILE A 154 -3.98 5.41 -1.26
CA ILE A 154 -3.98 6.77 -1.75
C ILE A 154 -4.26 6.76 -3.24
N LEU A 155 -5.18 7.62 -3.69
CA LEU A 155 -5.38 7.91 -5.09
C LEU A 155 -4.50 9.09 -5.50
N ARG A 156 -3.51 8.84 -6.35
CA ARG A 156 -2.54 9.85 -6.82
C ARG A 156 -2.82 10.22 -8.26
N CYS A 157 -3.20 11.47 -8.49
CA CYS A 157 -3.44 12.00 -9.82
C CYS A 157 -2.22 12.78 -10.31
N THR A 158 -1.76 12.45 -11.51
CA THR A 158 -0.62 13.08 -12.17
C THR A 158 -1.07 14.22 -13.08
N ASN A 159 -0.18 15.20 -13.26
CA ASN A 159 -0.32 16.27 -14.26
C ASN A 159 0.67 16.06 -15.42
N ALA A 160 1.09 14.82 -15.69
CA ALA A 160 2.07 14.52 -16.72
C ALA A 160 1.52 14.85 -18.12
N VAL A 161 2.31 15.62 -18.88
CA VAL A 161 2.05 16.01 -20.28
C VAL A 161 2.06 14.79 -21.22
N THR A 162 2.83 13.76 -20.86
CA THR A 162 3.10 12.58 -21.69
C THR A 162 2.05 11.49 -21.57
N ILE A 163 1.08 11.62 -20.66
CA ILE A 163 0.02 10.63 -20.45
C ILE A 163 -1.26 11.20 -21.06
N PRO A 164 -1.64 10.78 -22.27
CA PRO A 164 -2.94 11.13 -22.83
C PRO A 164 -4.04 10.33 -22.13
N SER A 165 -5.17 10.96 -21.85
CA SER A 165 -6.41 10.24 -21.58
C SER A 165 -6.84 9.52 -22.85
N LEU A 166 -6.98 8.20 -22.75
CA LEU A 166 -7.40 7.35 -23.86
C LEU A 166 -8.85 7.61 -24.26
N ARG A 167 -9.66 8.19 -23.34
CA ARG A 167 -11.11 8.39 -23.54
C ARG A 167 -11.47 9.76 -24.11
N THR A 168 -10.73 10.81 -23.76
CA THR A 168 -11.05 12.19 -24.16
C THR A 168 -10.04 12.78 -25.14
N GLY A 169 -8.87 12.15 -25.32
CA GLY A 169 -7.76 12.69 -26.10
C GLY A 169 -7.07 13.90 -25.43
N THR A 170 -7.47 14.27 -24.22
CA THR A 170 -6.85 15.35 -23.43
C THR A 170 -5.67 14.84 -22.62
N GLN A 171 -4.69 15.68 -22.34
CA GLN A 171 -3.55 15.29 -21.51
C GLN A 171 -3.92 15.35 -20.03
N CYS A 172 -3.23 14.58 -19.18
CA CYS A 172 -3.50 14.63 -17.74
C CYS A 172 -3.25 16.00 -17.11
N GLN A 173 -2.35 16.81 -17.68
CA GLN A 173 -2.15 18.20 -17.27
C GLN A 173 -3.41 19.07 -17.44
N ASP A 174 -4.25 18.76 -18.43
CA ASP A 174 -5.45 19.54 -18.71
C ASP A 174 -6.46 19.27 -17.59
N SER A 175 -6.56 18.00 -17.17
CA SER A 175 -7.44 17.59 -16.07
C SER A 175 -6.91 18.02 -14.70
N PHE A 176 -5.60 17.97 -14.46
CA PHE A 176 -4.98 18.28 -13.19
C PHE A 176 -3.86 19.30 -13.37
N ALA A 177 -4.06 20.53 -12.88
CA ALA A 177 -3.02 21.57 -12.94
C ALA A 177 -1.76 21.21 -12.13
N ALA A 178 -1.93 20.46 -11.04
CA ALA A 178 -0.87 19.98 -10.18
C ALA A 178 -1.12 18.53 -9.76
N ARG A 179 -0.06 17.84 -9.32
CA ARG A 179 -0.20 16.52 -8.71
C ARG A 179 -1.15 16.62 -7.53
N THR A 180 -2.21 15.84 -7.58
CA THR A 180 -3.30 15.86 -6.60
C THR A 180 -3.38 14.51 -5.93
N THR A 181 -3.70 14.51 -4.64
CA THR A 181 -3.77 13.28 -3.85
C THR A 181 -5.08 13.26 -3.08
N PHE A 182 -5.78 12.12 -3.15
CA PHE A 182 -6.99 11.87 -2.38
C PHE A 182 -6.75 10.69 -1.46
N SER A 183 -7.10 10.85 -0.18
CA SER A 183 -7.07 9.77 0.79
C SER A 183 -8.18 8.77 0.48
N CYS A 184 -7.91 7.49 0.74
CA CYS A 184 -8.89 6.43 0.62
C CYS A 184 -9.19 5.85 1.99
N GLU A 185 -10.44 5.44 2.16
CA GLU A 185 -10.96 4.76 3.34
C GLU A 185 -11.15 3.27 3.02
N LEU A 186 -11.09 2.45 4.07
CA LEU A 186 -11.37 1.02 3.97
C LEU A 186 -12.82 0.79 4.43
N ASP A 187 -13.55 0.01 3.65
CA ASP A 187 -14.90 -0.44 3.98
C ASP A 187 -14.79 -1.70 4.85
N GLU A 188 -14.82 -1.52 6.16
CA GLU A 188 -14.66 -2.60 7.14
C GLU A 188 -16.00 -3.31 7.43
N ASP A 189 -16.57 -3.97 6.43
CA ASP A 189 -17.72 -4.85 6.65
C ASP A 189 -17.25 -6.24 7.20
N GLY A 190 -17.04 -6.28 8.51
CA GLY A 190 -16.86 -7.49 9.34
C GLY A 190 -15.46 -8.13 9.36
N ASP A 191 -15.35 -9.31 10.00
CA ASP A 191 -14.12 -10.13 10.15
C ASP A 191 -13.46 -10.56 8.82
N SER A 192 -14.05 -10.17 7.69
CA SER A 192 -13.67 -10.62 6.35
C SER A 192 -12.38 -9.96 5.82
N CYS A 193 -11.82 -8.94 6.48
CA CYS A 193 -10.62 -8.22 6.01
C CYS A 193 -9.29 -8.87 6.43
N ALA A 194 -9.29 -9.64 7.51
CA ALA A 194 -8.06 -10.18 8.09
C ALA A 194 -7.50 -11.36 7.28
N LEU A 195 -6.18 -11.58 7.32
CA LEU A 195 -5.59 -12.81 6.80
C LEU A 195 -6.14 -14.02 7.57
N SER A 196 -6.48 -15.10 6.88
CA SER A 196 -6.91 -16.35 7.51
C SER A 196 -5.78 -16.98 8.33
N SER A 197 -6.12 -17.85 9.28
CA SER A 197 -5.13 -18.59 10.07
C SER A 197 -4.18 -19.40 9.18
N GLU A 198 -4.70 -20.04 8.14
CA GLU A 198 -3.93 -20.78 7.14
C GLU A 198 -2.91 -19.90 6.42
N GLN A 199 -3.30 -18.69 6.00
CA GLN A 199 -2.40 -17.71 5.40
C GLN A 199 -1.32 -17.21 6.38
N ARG A 200 -1.61 -17.20 7.68
CA ARG A 200 -0.68 -16.77 8.75
C ARG A 200 0.29 -17.86 9.19
N THR A 201 -0.06 -19.13 9.06
CA THR A 201 0.77 -20.26 9.52
C THR A 201 1.45 -21.01 8.38
N GLY A 202 0.94 -20.89 7.16
CA GLY A 202 1.49 -21.51 5.96
C GLY A 202 2.75 -20.81 5.42
N HIS A 203 3.46 -21.53 4.56
CA HIS A 203 4.43 -20.95 3.61
C HIS A 203 5.68 -20.26 4.21
N GLY A 204 6.15 -20.72 5.37
CA GLY A 204 7.47 -20.40 5.92
C GLY A 204 7.59 -19.04 6.61
N CYS A 205 6.52 -18.24 6.66
CA CYS A 205 6.41 -17.10 7.56
C CYS A 205 5.51 -17.52 8.72
N ARG A 206 6.04 -17.65 9.94
CA ARG A 206 5.24 -17.97 11.13
C ARG A 206 4.81 -16.67 11.81
N PHE A 207 3.58 -16.26 11.59
CA PHE A 207 2.98 -15.14 12.31
C PHE A 207 2.60 -15.63 13.72
N ARG A 208 2.96 -14.89 14.77
CA ARG A 208 2.38 -15.14 16.10
C ARG A 208 0.88 -14.87 16.00
N LEU A 209 0.07 -15.85 16.41
CA LEU A 209 -1.34 -15.62 16.69
C LEU A 209 -1.39 -14.54 17.77
N SER A 210 -2.13 -13.45 17.53
CA SER A 210 -2.43 -12.50 18.60
C SER A 210 -3.19 -13.26 19.67
N GLU A 211 -2.71 -13.26 20.91
CA GLU A 211 -3.49 -13.72 22.04
C GLU A 211 -4.74 -12.85 22.10
N SER A 212 -5.89 -13.44 21.73
CA SER A 212 -7.20 -12.88 22.00
C SER A 212 -7.29 -12.63 23.50
N SER A 213 -7.30 -11.36 23.90
CA SER A 213 -7.62 -10.92 25.26
C SER A 213 -9.08 -10.55 25.33
#